data_AF-A0A523AWG8-F1
#
_entry.id   AF-A0A523AWG8-F1
#
_cell.length_a   1.000
_cell.length_b   1.000
_cell.length_c   1.000
_cell.angle_alpha   90.00
_cell.angle_beta   90.00
_cell.angle_gamma   90.00
#
_symmetry.space_group_name_H-M   'P 1'
#
loop_
_entity.id
_entity.type
_entity.pdbx_description
1 polymer ?
#
loop_
_entity_poly.entity_id
_entity_poly.type
_entity_poly.pdbx_seq_one_letter_code
_entity_poly.pdbx_strand_id
1 'polypeptide(L)'
;MSSFRRISIVRALPLTSACSSLTCLGPLSRLRRISGALLLLNLYIQKCYIRCNVYTFSKTTFDPAIFYGSSITFLKSVTCFKNDNAEGGSVGVLMEEAMKIPPGELPWGGLQRLSLLDYPGRVASILFVKGCNFRCPFCYNPQLVRGEGREIPTQEILDYLKRRKGWIDGVVITGGEPTLYPGLVEFLRELKDEGLEVKLDTNGSRPDLLRELLEEGLVDYVAMDIKAPLREESYSRVAGVPLHPREIRESLDLLLSSRIDYELRTTVVPTLLGEGEILEIAGEIKGAKRYCLQQFRRTPFHLDERFSRVPPYPREFLERIREKISGYFGECLVRGGARSER
;
A
#
# COMPACT_ATOMS: atom_id res chain seq x y z
N MET A 1 34.18 21.44 -22.34
CA MET A 1 33.60 22.79 -22.48
C MET A 1 32.29 22.67 -23.24
N SER A 2 31.17 22.57 -22.52
CA SER A 2 29.81 22.54 -23.05
C SER A 2 29.03 23.66 -22.37
N SER A 3 28.56 24.59 -23.18
CA SER A 3 27.88 25.82 -22.75
C SER A 3 26.43 25.51 -22.40
N PHE A 4 26.10 25.46 -21.12
CA PHE A 4 24.71 25.45 -20.64
C PHE A 4 24.21 26.89 -20.56
N ARG A 5 23.28 27.31 -21.43
CA ARG A 5 22.55 28.57 -21.22
C ARG A 5 21.38 28.32 -20.30
N ARG A 6 21.45 28.87 -19.07
CA ARG A 6 20.27 29.07 -18.21
C ARG A 6 19.30 30.01 -18.93
N ILE A 7 18.08 29.57 -19.14
CA ILE A 7 16.96 30.46 -19.46
C ILE A 7 16.24 30.77 -18.14
N SER A 8 15.84 32.02 -17.98
CA SER A 8 15.52 32.76 -16.77
C SER A 8 14.65 32.05 -15.71
N ILE A 9 14.99 32.31 -14.43
CA ILE A 9 14.11 32.08 -13.28
C ILE A 9 13.00 33.13 -13.32
N VAL A 10 11.74 32.73 -13.50
CA VAL A 10 10.61 33.64 -13.28
C VAL A 10 10.23 33.58 -11.80
N ARG A 11 10.67 34.58 -11.03
CA ARG A 11 10.14 34.84 -9.68
C ARG A 11 8.72 35.41 -9.84
N ALA A 12 7.75 34.83 -9.14
CA ALA A 12 6.44 35.45 -8.97
C ALA A 12 6.60 36.75 -8.17
N LEU A 13 6.22 37.88 -8.78
CA LEU A 13 6.02 39.16 -8.10
C LEU A 13 4.60 39.66 -8.40
N PRO A 14 3.99 40.45 -7.49
CA PRO A 14 2.57 40.73 -7.49
C PRO A 14 2.14 41.62 -8.67
N LEU A 15 0.89 41.45 -9.09
CA LEU A 15 0.24 42.17 -10.19
C LEU A 15 0.21 43.69 -9.92
N THR A 16 1.15 44.43 -10.51
CA THR A 16 0.99 45.85 -10.84
C THR A 16 1.80 46.22 -12.09
N SER A 17 1.07 46.64 -13.12
CA SER A 17 1.43 47.59 -14.19
C SER A 17 2.75 47.46 -14.97
N ALA A 18 2.56 47.49 -16.29
CA ALA A 18 3.42 48.05 -17.34
C ALA A 18 4.05 47.03 -18.30
N CYS A 19 3.59 47.17 -19.54
CA CYS A 19 3.87 46.41 -20.74
C CYS A 19 5.02 47.08 -21.51
N SER A 20 5.99 46.30 -21.97
CA SER A 20 6.87 46.57 -23.11
C SER A 20 7.80 45.35 -23.21
N SER A 21 7.83 44.51 -24.24
CA SER A 21 7.63 44.72 -25.67
C SER A 21 7.40 43.36 -26.32
N LEU A 22 6.27 43.19 -27.01
CA LEU A 22 5.97 42.08 -27.91
C LEU A 22 5.72 42.69 -29.28
N THR A 23 6.67 42.53 -30.19
CA THR A 23 6.48 42.86 -31.61
C THR A 23 5.72 41.72 -32.29
N CYS A 24 4.64 42.13 -32.94
CA CYS A 24 3.54 41.37 -33.52
C CYS A 24 3.95 40.41 -34.65
N LEU A 25 3.06 39.45 -34.94
CA LEU A 25 2.48 39.24 -36.29
C LEU A 25 1.19 38.39 -36.20
N GLY A 26 0.07 38.92 -36.70
CA GLY A 26 -1.12 38.16 -37.11
C GLY A 26 -2.45 38.45 -36.36
N PRO A 27 -3.51 38.97 -37.02
CA PRO A 27 -4.70 39.48 -36.34
C PRO A 27 -5.78 38.42 -36.11
N LEU A 28 -6.18 38.21 -34.85
CA LEU A 28 -7.44 37.53 -34.49
C LEU A 28 -8.51 38.59 -34.22
N SER A 29 -9.19 39.00 -35.29
CA SER A 29 -10.48 39.68 -35.13
C SER A 29 -11.57 38.61 -34.98
N ARG A 30 -12.37 38.76 -33.91
CA ARG A 30 -13.57 37.98 -33.54
C ARG A 30 -13.32 36.55 -33.02
N LEU A 31 -13.40 36.39 -31.70
CA LEU A 31 -14.31 35.44 -31.06
C LEU A 31 -14.42 35.77 -29.55
N ARG A 32 -15.59 36.29 -29.18
CA ARG A 32 -16.05 36.46 -27.80
C ARG A 32 -16.49 35.08 -27.26
N ARG A 33 -16.37 34.94 -25.93
CA ARG A 33 -17.00 33.94 -25.01
C ARG A 33 -16.20 32.66 -24.70
N ILE A 34 -15.58 32.69 -23.51
CA ILE A 34 -15.69 31.79 -22.34
C ILE A 34 -16.04 30.29 -22.59
N SER A 35 -15.32 29.44 -21.85
CA SER A 35 -15.44 27.97 -21.63
C SER A 35 -14.94 27.06 -22.76
N GLY A 36 -13.70 26.56 -22.60
CA GLY A 36 -13.11 25.57 -23.52
C GLY A 36 -11.66 25.15 -23.22
N ALA A 37 -10.93 25.91 -22.39
CA ALA A 37 -9.51 25.64 -22.15
C ALA A 37 -9.21 24.39 -21.30
N LEU A 38 -10.14 23.94 -20.45
CA LEU A 38 -9.95 22.69 -19.68
C LEU A 38 -10.22 21.41 -20.49
N LEU A 39 -11.00 21.49 -21.56
CA LEU A 39 -11.32 20.31 -22.38
C LEU A 39 -10.19 19.96 -23.36
N LEU A 40 -9.47 20.97 -23.87
CA LEU A 40 -8.35 20.79 -24.79
C LEU A 40 -7.10 20.23 -24.08
N LEU A 41 -6.88 20.56 -22.81
CA LEU A 41 -5.77 20.00 -22.05
C LEU A 41 -5.96 18.49 -21.80
N ASN A 42 -7.21 18.07 -21.53
CA ASN A 42 -7.53 16.67 -21.27
C ASN A 42 -7.43 15.81 -22.55
N LEU A 43 -7.86 16.35 -23.70
CA LEU A 43 -7.72 15.68 -25.00
C LEU A 43 -6.26 15.58 -25.50
N TYR A 44 -5.40 16.52 -25.11
CA TYR A 44 -3.98 16.48 -25.46
C TYR A 44 -3.22 15.41 -24.64
N ILE A 45 -3.56 15.26 -23.36
CA ILE A 45 -2.96 14.24 -22.48
C ILE A 45 -3.38 12.83 -22.91
N GLN A 46 -4.64 12.60 -23.30
CA GLN A 46 -5.08 11.29 -23.78
C GLN A 46 -4.43 10.86 -25.10
N LYS A 47 -4.10 11.79 -26.00
CA LYS A 47 -3.42 11.45 -27.26
C LYS A 47 -1.96 11.05 -27.08
N CYS A 48 -1.28 11.54 -26.05
CA CYS A 48 0.11 11.14 -25.76
C CYS A 48 0.22 9.70 -25.21
N TYR A 49 -0.81 9.20 -24.50
CA TYR A 49 -0.80 7.87 -23.89
C TYR A 49 -0.84 6.70 -24.89
N ILE A 50 -1.30 6.94 -26.13
CA ILE A 50 -1.51 5.87 -27.12
C ILE A 50 -0.22 5.51 -27.88
N ARG A 51 0.87 6.29 -27.77
CA ARG A 51 1.96 6.22 -28.76
C ARG A 51 3.37 5.86 -28.27
N CYS A 52 3.60 5.64 -26.99
CA CYS A 52 4.95 5.30 -26.51
C CYS A 52 4.97 3.93 -25.83
N ASN A 53 5.03 2.89 -26.65
CA ASN A 53 5.49 1.58 -26.28
C ASN A 53 6.97 1.45 -26.73
N VAL A 54 7.74 0.64 -25.99
CA VAL A 54 9.04 0.05 -26.34
C VAL A 54 10.34 0.88 -26.11
N TYR A 55 11.18 0.50 -25.12
CA TYR A 55 12.48 -0.19 -25.28
C TYR A 55 13.41 -0.06 -24.04
N THR A 56 13.90 -1.23 -23.60
CA THR A 56 15.09 -1.63 -22.80
C THR A 56 16.13 -0.58 -22.35
N PHE A 57 16.54 -0.64 -21.08
CA PHE A 57 17.72 0.03 -20.50
C PHE A 57 18.98 -0.85 -20.52
N SER A 58 20.10 -0.30 -21.02
CA SER A 58 21.46 -0.84 -20.83
C SER A 58 22.25 -0.02 -19.82
N LYS A 59 23.03 -0.73 -18.99
CA LYS A 59 23.95 -0.30 -17.92
C LYS A 59 24.78 0.97 -18.21
N THR A 60 24.86 1.85 -17.22
CA THR A 60 26.10 2.57 -16.85
C THR A 60 26.08 2.93 -15.36
N THR A 61 27.23 2.71 -14.74
CA THR A 61 27.61 2.77 -13.33
C THR A 61 27.38 4.13 -12.65
N PHE A 62 26.91 4.12 -11.40
CA PHE A 62 26.92 5.28 -10.50
C PHE A 62 27.69 4.92 -9.21
N ASP A 63 28.61 5.81 -8.84
CA ASP A 63 29.54 5.73 -7.70
C ASP A 63 28.87 6.23 -6.40
N PRO A 64 28.89 5.48 -5.28
CA PRO A 64 28.17 5.84 -4.06
C PRO A 64 29.07 6.60 -3.09
N ALA A 65 29.14 7.92 -3.25
CA ALA A 65 29.65 8.79 -2.20
C ALA A 65 28.86 10.10 -2.21
N ILE A 66 28.53 10.58 -1.00
CA ILE A 66 27.78 11.80 -0.68
C ILE A 66 26.26 11.56 -0.54
N PHE A 67 25.82 11.15 0.66
CA PHE A 67 24.81 11.86 1.48
C PHE A 67 24.50 11.03 2.74
N TYR A 68 25.20 11.33 3.83
CA TYR A 68 24.77 11.04 5.20
C TYR A 68 24.30 12.38 5.79
N GLY A 69 23.07 12.45 6.30
CA GLY A 69 22.56 13.62 7.02
C GLY A 69 21.15 14.04 6.61
N SER A 70 20.18 13.65 7.44
CA SER A 70 18.95 14.38 7.82
C SER A 70 18.19 15.18 6.74
N SER A 71 16.98 14.70 6.41
CA SER A 71 15.94 15.36 5.59
C SER A 71 16.13 15.28 4.07
N ILE A 72 15.52 14.26 3.46
CA ILE A 72 15.42 14.15 2.00
C ILE A 72 14.28 15.08 1.52
N THR A 73 14.65 16.21 0.94
CA THR A 73 13.72 17.09 0.20
C THR A 73 13.96 16.89 -1.29
N PHE A 74 12.98 16.40 -2.06
CA PHE A 74 13.07 16.42 -3.53
C PHE A 74 11.94 17.21 -4.20
N LEU A 75 12.39 18.37 -4.72
CA LEU A 75 11.98 19.22 -5.85
C LEU A 75 10.55 19.76 -6.03
N LYS A 76 10.49 21.10 -6.13
CA LYS A 76 9.33 21.99 -6.32
C LYS A 76 9.14 22.47 -7.78
N SER A 77 9.78 21.88 -8.79
CA SER A 77 9.70 22.39 -10.18
C SER A 77 9.83 21.32 -11.26
N VAL A 78 8.97 21.41 -12.28
CA VAL A 78 9.13 20.70 -13.56
C VAL A 78 10.14 21.47 -14.42
N THR A 79 11.20 20.80 -14.87
CA THR A 79 12.14 21.36 -15.84
C THR A 79 12.02 20.56 -17.13
N CYS A 80 11.49 21.17 -18.20
CA CYS A 80 11.54 20.57 -19.53
C CYS A 80 12.95 20.76 -20.11
N PHE A 81 13.62 19.66 -20.44
CA PHE A 81 14.84 19.68 -21.23
C PHE A 81 14.49 19.35 -22.68
N LYS A 82 15.01 20.15 -23.62
CA LYS A 82 15.07 19.78 -25.03
C LYS A 82 16.50 19.36 -25.29
N ASN A 83 16.70 18.13 -25.76
CA ASN A 83 18.02 17.67 -26.15
C ASN A 83 18.19 17.98 -27.65
N ASP A 84 19.00 18.98 -27.99
CA ASP A 84 19.14 19.46 -29.38
C ASP A 84 19.99 18.52 -30.26
N ASN A 85 20.46 17.38 -29.75
CA ASN A 85 21.29 16.40 -30.48
C ASN A 85 20.63 15.01 -30.65
N ALA A 86 19.34 14.85 -30.35
CA ALA A 86 18.61 13.62 -30.63
C ALA A 86 17.74 13.80 -31.89
N GLU A 87 18.10 13.13 -32.99
CA GLU A 87 17.17 12.94 -34.12
C GLU A 87 16.00 12.08 -33.62
N GLY A 88 14.89 12.74 -33.29
CA GLY A 88 13.74 12.13 -32.61
C GLY A 88 13.54 12.72 -31.23
N GLY A 89 12.97 13.93 -31.17
CA GLY A 89 12.72 14.64 -29.92
C GLY A 89 11.78 13.87 -28.99
N SER A 90 12.33 13.33 -27.90
CA SER A 90 11.55 12.83 -26.78
C SER A 90 11.39 13.93 -25.74
N VAL A 91 10.15 14.16 -25.30
CA VAL A 91 9.82 15.03 -24.16
C VAL A 91 9.37 14.11 -23.04
N GLY A 92 10.19 13.98 -22.00
CA GLY A 92 9.81 13.29 -20.78
C GLY A 92 8.96 14.18 -19.89
N VAL A 93 7.85 13.67 -19.36
CA VAL A 93 7.05 14.29 -18.31
C VAL A 93 7.00 13.30 -17.14
N LEU A 94 7.49 13.70 -15.98
CA LEU A 94 7.26 12.99 -14.72
C LEU A 94 6.09 13.71 -14.02
N MET A 95 5.00 12.97 -13.75
CA MET A 95 3.90 13.43 -12.92
C MET A 95 3.90 12.63 -11.62
N GLU A 96 4.17 13.30 -10.51
CA GLU A 96 3.79 12.82 -9.18
C GLU A 96 3.28 14.00 -8.36
N GLU A 97 1.98 14.05 -8.11
CA GLU A 97 1.45 14.80 -6.97
C GLU A 97 1.69 13.97 -5.71
N ALA A 98 2.87 14.13 -5.10
CA ALA A 98 3.16 13.57 -3.79
C ALA A 98 2.44 14.39 -2.71
N MET A 99 1.47 13.76 -2.05
CA MET A 99 0.89 14.22 -0.80
C MET A 99 2.03 14.39 0.22
N LYS A 100 2.28 15.62 0.68
CA LYS A 100 3.34 15.91 1.66
C LYS A 100 2.89 15.44 3.04
N ILE A 101 3.20 14.20 3.38
CA ILE A 101 3.08 13.67 4.74
C ILE A 101 4.35 14.12 5.49
N PRO A 102 4.26 14.87 6.61
CA PRO A 102 5.43 15.21 7.39
C PRO A 102 6.11 13.92 7.89
N PRO A 103 7.45 13.85 7.95
CA PRO A 103 8.14 12.72 8.55
C PRO A 103 7.70 12.57 10.00
N GLY A 104 6.95 11.50 10.31
CA GLY A 104 6.48 11.17 11.66
C GLY A 104 4.96 11.05 11.86
N GLU A 105 4.11 11.50 10.93
CA GLU A 105 2.65 11.31 11.07
C GLU A 105 2.16 10.12 10.25
N LEU A 106 1.83 9.04 10.94
CA LEU A 106 1.13 7.89 10.38
C LEU A 106 -0.38 8.21 10.31
N PRO A 107 -1.07 7.88 9.21
CA PRO A 107 -2.47 8.25 9.03
C PRO A 107 -3.38 7.30 9.80
N TRP A 108 -3.39 7.38 11.13
CA TRP A 108 -4.19 6.51 11.99
C TRP A 108 -5.68 6.79 11.83
N GLY A 109 -6.41 5.85 11.25
CA GLY A 109 -7.86 5.91 11.05
C GLY A 109 -8.68 5.29 12.18
N GLY A 110 -8.04 4.63 13.15
CA GLY A 110 -8.74 4.03 14.28
C GLY A 110 -7.81 3.48 15.35
N LEU A 111 -8.31 3.46 16.58
CA LEU A 111 -7.70 2.81 17.74
C LEU A 111 -8.77 1.97 18.44
N GLN A 112 -8.62 0.65 18.41
CA GLN A 112 -9.34 -0.23 19.32
C GLN A 112 -8.49 -0.42 20.57
N ARG A 113 -9.00 0.09 21.69
CA ARG A 113 -8.27 0.19 22.95
C ARG A 113 -7.91 -1.16 23.59
N LEU A 114 -8.66 -2.21 23.29
CA LEU A 114 -8.48 -3.52 23.89
C LEU A 114 -8.97 -4.62 22.94
N SER A 115 -8.17 -5.67 22.79
CA SER A 115 -8.51 -6.95 22.17
C SER A 115 -7.81 -8.07 22.92
N LEU A 116 -8.50 -9.20 23.02
CA LEU A 116 -7.99 -10.46 23.56
C LEU A 116 -7.85 -11.54 22.47
N LEU A 117 -8.15 -11.19 21.21
CA LEU A 117 -8.29 -12.14 20.11
C LEU A 117 -7.32 -11.87 18.95
N ASP A 118 -6.95 -10.61 18.73
CA ASP A 118 -6.22 -10.20 17.53
C ASP A 118 -4.70 -10.35 17.64
N TYR A 119 -4.19 -10.65 18.84
CA TYR A 119 -2.79 -11.00 19.09
C TYR A 119 -2.76 -12.30 19.90
N PRO A 120 -2.31 -13.43 19.31
CA PRO A 120 -2.23 -14.71 20.00
C PRO A 120 -1.49 -14.63 21.34
N GLY A 121 -2.21 -14.95 22.43
CA GLY A 121 -1.64 -15.00 23.78
C GLY A 121 -1.28 -13.65 24.39
N ARG A 122 -1.82 -12.54 23.87
CA ARG A 122 -1.55 -11.16 24.33
C ARG A 122 -2.83 -10.36 24.50
N VAL A 123 -2.86 -9.52 25.52
CA VAL A 123 -3.81 -8.43 25.66
C VAL A 123 -3.30 -7.26 24.81
N ALA A 124 -4.01 -6.90 23.75
CA ALA A 124 -3.49 -5.97 22.75
C ALA A 124 -4.38 -4.75 22.51
N SER A 125 -3.77 -3.63 22.11
CA SER A 125 -4.47 -2.57 21.36
C SER A 125 -4.33 -2.79 19.86
N ILE A 126 -5.30 -2.32 19.08
CA ILE A 126 -5.24 -2.39 17.62
C ILE A 126 -5.24 -0.98 17.05
N LEU A 127 -4.26 -0.69 16.21
CA LEU A 127 -4.13 0.55 15.48
C LEU A 127 -4.41 0.29 14.00
N PHE A 128 -5.30 1.09 13.43
CA PHE A 128 -5.71 0.99 12.04
C PHE A 128 -5.12 2.14 11.26
N VAL A 129 -4.20 1.86 10.34
CA VAL A 129 -3.75 2.84 9.34
C VAL A 129 -4.82 3.03 8.28
N LYS A 130 -4.94 4.24 7.77
CA LYS A 130 -5.67 4.53 6.54
C LYS A 130 -4.73 4.35 5.34
N GLY A 131 -5.33 4.24 4.16
CA GLY A 131 -4.64 4.05 2.89
C GLY A 131 -4.23 2.60 2.69
N CYS A 132 -4.58 2.06 1.52
CA CYS A 132 -4.13 0.75 1.06
C CYS A 132 -3.78 0.86 -0.41
N ASN A 133 -2.79 0.11 -0.87
CA ASN A 133 -2.41 0.03 -2.28
C ASN A 133 -3.25 -0.98 -3.06
N PHE A 134 -3.98 -1.85 -2.36
CA PHE A 134 -4.93 -2.78 -2.99
C PHE A 134 -6.35 -2.18 -3.02
N ARG A 135 -7.20 -2.74 -3.89
CA ARG A 135 -8.62 -2.41 -4.04
C ARG A 135 -9.47 -3.68 -4.00
N CYS A 136 -9.16 -4.58 -3.05
CA CYS A 136 -9.86 -5.85 -2.89
C CYS A 136 -11.37 -5.59 -2.84
N PRO A 137 -12.16 -6.09 -3.80
CA PRO A 137 -13.56 -5.70 -3.92
C PRO A 137 -14.40 -6.16 -2.71
N PHE A 138 -13.95 -7.24 -2.05
CA PHE A 138 -14.54 -7.80 -0.83
C PHE A 138 -14.12 -7.09 0.46
N CYS A 139 -13.23 -6.09 0.43
CA CYS A 139 -12.78 -5.41 1.65
C CYS A 139 -13.96 -4.78 2.39
N TYR A 140 -14.17 -5.14 3.66
CA TYR A 140 -15.29 -4.63 4.47
C TYR A 140 -15.00 -3.30 5.18
N ASN A 141 -13.79 -2.75 5.00
CA ASN A 141 -13.35 -1.46 5.55
C ASN A 141 -13.06 -0.45 4.42
N PRO A 142 -14.03 -0.10 3.57
CA PRO A 142 -13.79 0.74 2.40
C PRO A 142 -13.26 2.13 2.75
N GLN A 143 -13.64 2.68 3.91
CA GLN A 143 -13.18 3.99 4.38
C GLN A 143 -11.67 4.01 4.63
N LEU A 144 -11.11 2.96 5.25
CA LEU A 144 -9.67 2.84 5.47
C LEU A 144 -8.93 2.77 4.13
N VAL A 145 -9.41 1.95 3.19
CA VAL A 145 -8.81 1.81 1.85
C VAL A 145 -8.77 3.15 1.11
N ARG A 146 -9.84 3.95 1.21
CA ARG A 146 -9.98 5.26 0.54
C ARG A 146 -9.27 6.41 1.26
N GLY A 147 -8.70 6.19 2.44
CA GLY A 147 -8.07 7.27 3.20
C GLY A 147 -9.07 8.17 3.94
N GLU A 148 -10.34 7.76 4.04
CA GLU A 148 -11.43 8.58 4.57
C GLU A 148 -11.51 8.53 6.09
N GLY A 149 -12.21 9.51 6.67
CA GLY A 149 -12.44 9.60 8.11
C GLY A 149 -11.40 10.42 8.86
N ARG A 150 -11.67 10.65 10.15
CA ARG A 150 -10.82 11.44 11.03
C ARG A 150 -9.53 10.70 11.35
N GLU A 151 -8.43 11.45 11.35
CA GLU A 151 -7.12 10.98 11.81
C GLU A 151 -6.96 11.17 13.31
N ILE A 152 -6.29 10.20 13.94
CA ILE A 152 -5.86 10.25 15.33
C ILE A 152 -4.39 10.66 15.33
N PRO A 153 -3.99 11.76 16.01
CA PRO A 153 -2.59 12.14 16.10
C PRO A 153 -1.72 11.03 16.74
N THR A 154 -0.53 10.78 16.19
CA THR A 154 0.41 9.78 16.72
C THR A 154 0.68 9.99 18.21
N GLN A 155 0.85 11.24 18.65
CA GLN A 155 1.10 11.56 20.06
C GLN A 155 -0.05 11.13 20.98
N GLU A 156 -1.31 11.26 20.53
CA GLU A 156 -2.47 10.83 21.31
C GLU A 156 -2.46 9.31 21.55
N ILE A 157 -2.04 8.54 20.54
CA ILE A 157 -1.88 7.09 20.61
C ILE A 157 -0.74 6.73 21.57
N LEU A 158 0.42 7.37 21.43
CA LEU A 158 1.57 7.12 22.31
C LEU A 158 1.23 7.44 23.77
N ASP A 159 0.59 8.57 24.04
CA ASP A 159 0.16 8.95 25.38
C ASP A 159 -0.84 7.95 25.96
N TYR A 160 -1.75 7.43 25.13
CA TYR A 160 -2.67 6.37 25.51
C TYR A 160 -1.92 5.07 25.88
N LEU A 161 -1.01 4.60 25.03
CA LEU A 161 -0.26 3.37 25.24
C LEU A 161 0.62 3.45 26.49
N LYS A 162 1.29 4.58 26.71
CA LYS A 162 2.09 4.85 27.93
C LYS A 162 1.25 4.76 29.20
N ARG A 163 0.04 5.36 29.20
CA ARG A 163 -0.90 5.24 30.35
C ARG A 163 -1.40 3.81 30.58
N ARG A 164 -1.30 2.94 29.58
CA ARG A 164 -1.77 1.55 29.62
C ARG A 164 -0.65 0.53 29.81
N LYS A 165 0.59 0.98 29.98
CA LYS A 165 1.73 0.13 30.29
C LYS A 165 1.41 -0.78 31.48
N GLY A 166 1.71 -2.06 31.35
CA GLY A 166 1.40 -3.10 32.35
C GLY A 166 -0.03 -3.68 32.28
N TRP A 167 -0.93 -3.10 31.48
CA TRP A 167 -2.26 -3.68 31.19
C TRP A 167 -2.37 -4.26 29.77
N ILE A 168 -1.49 -3.81 28.88
CA ILE A 168 -1.45 -4.19 27.48
C ILE A 168 -0.07 -4.78 27.25
N ASP A 169 -0.03 -5.97 26.66
CA ASP A 169 1.19 -6.70 26.37
C ASP A 169 1.78 -6.29 25.00
N GLY A 170 0.91 -5.89 24.06
CA GLY A 170 1.34 -5.53 22.72
C GLY A 170 0.35 -4.73 21.89
N VAL A 171 0.78 -4.39 20.68
CA VAL A 171 0.01 -3.58 19.72
C VAL A 171 -0.07 -4.29 18.39
N VAL A 172 -1.28 -4.39 17.85
CA VAL A 172 -1.54 -4.87 16.48
C VAL A 172 -1.59 -3.66 15.54
N ILE A 173 -0.69 -3.61 14.57
CA ILE A 173 -0.70 -2.61 13.51
C ILE A 173 -1.36 -3.21 12.27
N THR A 174 -2.51 -2.67 11.87
CA THR A 174 -3.35 -3.19 10.78
C THR A 174 -4.07 -2.04 10.08
N GLY A 175 -5.16 -2.31 9.35
CA GLY A 175 -6.04 -1.32 8.74
C GLY A 175 -6.07 -1.42 7.23
N GLY A 176 -5.57 -0.40 6.55
CA GLY A 176 -5.30 -0.41 5.12
C GLY A 176 -4.07 -1.26 4.79
N GLU A 177 -2.93 -0.64 4.55
CA GLU A 177 -1.65 -1.33 4.47
C GLU A 177 -0.57 -0.56 5.24
N PRO A 178 -0.15 -1.04 6.43
CA PRO A 178 0.82 -0.32 7.26
C PRO A 178 2.15 -0.09 6.59
N THR A 179 2.59 -1.05 5.76
CA THR A 179 3.93 -1.01 5.18
C THR A 179 4.10 0.02 4.05
N LEU A 180 3.06 0.77 3.71
CA LEU A 180 3.16 1.91 2.77
C LEU A 180 3.83 3.14 3.38
N TYR A 181 3.98 3.19 4.70
CA TYR A 181 4.40 4.39 5.40
C TYR A 181 5.79 4.18 6.03
N PRO A 182 6.84 4.85 5.51
CA PRO A 182 8.20 4.72 6.06
C PRO A 182 8.29 5.08 7.54
N GLY A 183 7.49 6.06 8.01
CA GLY A 183 7.41 6.47 9.41
C GLY A 183 6.93 5.37 10.38
N LEU A 184 6.53 4.21 9.86
CA LEU A 184 6.22 3.03 10.66
C LEU A 184 7.44 2.55 11.45
N VAL A 185 8.64 2.61 10.88
CA VAL A 185 9.86 2.11 11.52
C VAL A 185 10.14 2.87 12.83
N GLU A 186 10.14 4.20 12.78
CA GLU A 186 10.34 5.05 13.95
C GLU A 186 9.25 4.84 14.99
N PHE A 187 7.98 4.76 14.56
CA PHE A 187 6.88 4.51 15.47
C PHE A 187 7.01 3.16 16.19
N LEU A 188 7.43 2.11 15.49
CA LEU A 188 7.65 0.80 16.10
C LEU A 188 8.84 0.80 17.06
N ARG A 189 9.94 1.52 16.76
CA ARG A 189 11.04 1.72 17.72
C ARG A 189 10.53 2.32 19.03
N GLU A 190 9.68 3.34 18.97
CA GLU A 190 9.07 3.91 20.19
C GLU A 190 8.21 2.90 20.97
N LEU A 191 7.48 2.00 20.29
CA LEU A 191 6.73 0.95 20.96
C LEU A 191 7.65 -0.07 21.64
N LYS A 192 8.75 -0.45 20.99
CA LYS A 192 9.75 -1.37 21.56
C LYS A 192 10.44 -0.75 22.77
N ASP A 193 10.76 0.55 22.74
CA ASP A 193 11.32 1.28 23.89
C ASP A 193 10.36 1.30 25.09
N GLU A 194 9.04 1.29 24.84
CA GLU A 194 8.03 1.16 25.89
C GLU A 194 7.84 -0.28 26.39
N GLY A 195 8.54 -1.26 25.80
CA GLY A 195 8.49 -2.66 26.16
C GLY A 195 7.24 -3.40 25.67
N LEU A 196 6.56 -2.85 24.64
CA LEU A 196 5.40 -3.48 24.02
C LEU A 196 5.82 -4.43 22.91
N GLU A 197 5.16 -5.59 22.81
CA GLU A 197 5.30 -6.44 21.64
C GLU A 197 4.47 -5.90 20.47
N VAL A 198 4.90 -6.19 19.24
CA VAL A 198 4.28 -5.69 18.02
C VAL A 198 3.85 -6.85 17.13
N LYS A 199 2.56 -6.84 16.78
CA LYS A 199 2.01 -7.67 15.72
C LYS A 199 1.71 -6.82 14.49
N LEU A 200 2.28 -7.19 13.34
CA LEU A 200 2.03 -6.53 12.06
C LEU A 200 1.08 -7.36 11.20
N ASP A 201 -0.01 -6.75 10.75
CA ASP A 201 -0.90 -7.30 9.72
C ASP A 201 -0.60 -6.59 8.39
N THR A 202 -0.23 -7.35 7.35
CA THR A 202 0.18 -6.82 6.04
C THR A 202 -0.34 -7.66 4.88
N ASN A 203 -0.53 -7.02 3.73
CA ASN A 203 -0.81 -7.66 2.45
C ASN A 203 0.47 -8.15 1.72
N GLY A 204 1.66 -7.90 2.27
CA GLY A 204 2.94 -8.42 1.76
C GLY A 204 3.52 -7.68 0.55
N SER A 205 2.95 -6.55 0.14
CA SER A 205 3.38 -5.83 -1.07
C SER A 205 4.65 -4.96 -0.93
N ARG A 206 5.22 -4.87 0.28
CA ARG A 206 6.41 -4.08 0.59
C ARG A 206 7.48 -4.93 1.30
N PRO A 207 8.14 -5.85 0.58
CA PRO A 207 9.16 -6.72 1.16
C PRO A 207 10.37 -5.95 1.67
N ASP A 208 10.68 -4.79 1.08
CA ASP A 208 11.75 -3.91 1.51
C ASP A 208 11.55 -3.41 2.94
N LEU A 209 10.36 -2.87 3.24
CA LEU A 209 10.05 -2.42 4.58
C LEU A 209 9.86 -3.60 5.55
N LEU A 210 9.22 -4.69 5.11
CA LEU A 210 9.09 -5.89 5.94
C LEU A 210 10.46 -6.43 6.35
N ARG A 211 11.44 -6.46 5.45
CA ARG A 211 12.82 -6.88 5.73
C ARG A 211 13.46 -5.99 6.79
N GLU A 212 13.37 -4.67 6.64
CA GLU A 212 13.89 -3.71 7.63
C GLU A 212 13.28 -3.96 9.01
N LEU A 213 11.95 -4.13 9.10
CA LEU A 213 11.26 -4.40 10.37
C LEU A 213 11.70 -5.71 11.02
N LEU A 214 11.96 -6.76 10.21
CA LEU A 214 12.43 -8.06 10.68
C LEU A 214 13.89 -8.00 11.15
N GLU A 215 14.77 -7.35 10.38
CA GLU A 215 16.20 -7.24 10.67
C GLU A 215 16.45 -6.38 11.91
N GLU A 216 15.67 -5.33 12.12
CA GLU A 216 15.73 -4.49 13.33
C GLU A 216 14.99 -5.08 14.54
N GLY A 217 14.28 -6.21 14.38
CA GLY A 217 13.54 -6.83 15.48
C GLY A 217 12.38 -5.98 16.00
N LEU A 218 11.76 -5.19 15.13
CA LEU A 218 10.66 -4.26 15.47
C LEU A 218 9.28 -4.92 15.46
N VAL A 219 9.20 -6.15 14.96
CA VAL A 219 7.98 -6.97 14.94
C VAL A 219 8.24 -8.31 15.62
N ASP A 220 7.31 -8.70 16.49
CA ASP A 220 7.35 -9.96 17.24
C ASP A 220 6.45 -11.03 16.59
N TYR A 221 5.43 -10.58 15.85
CA TYR A 221 4.51 -11.43 15.13
C TYR A 221 4.08 -10.81 13.79
N VAL A 222 4.01 -11.59 12.72
CA VAL A 222 3.47 -11.10 11.43
C VAL A 222 2.28 -11.94 10.98
N ALA A 223 1.17 -11.30 10.65
CA ALA A 223 0.07 -11.92 9.93
C ALA A 223 0.03 -11.38 8.49
N MET A 224 0.43 -12.21 7.53
CA MET A 224 0.47 -11.82 6.12
C MET A 224 -0.67 -12.46 5.33
N ASP A 225 -1.39 -11.66 4.55
CA ASP A 225 -2.44 -12.18 3.69
C ASP A 225 -1.89 -12.69 2.35
N ILE A 226 -2.17 -13.95 2.01
CA ILE A 226 -1.99 -14.52 0.68
C ILE A 226 -3.36 -14.56 0.01
N LYS A 227 -3.62 -13.62 -0.90
CA LYS A 227 -4.98 -13.37 -1.38
C LYS A 227 -5.42 -14.30 -2.51
N ALA A 228 -4.49 -14.84 -3.28
CA ALA A 228 -4.75 -15.71 -4.43
C ALA A 228 -3.50 -16.53 -4.76
N PRO A 229 -3.57 -17.51 -5.69
CA PRO A 229 -2.36 -18.11 -6.24
C PRO A 229 -1.41 -17.04 -6.77
N LEU A 230 -0.10 -17.22 -6.57
CA LEU A 230 0.98 -16.25 -6.87
C LEU A 230 1.29 -16.17 -8.37
N ARG A 231 0.24 -15.97 -9.17
CA ARG A 231 0.26 -15.61 -10.59
C ARG A 231 -0.53 -14.33 -10.83
N GLU A 232 -0.10 -13.55 -11.81
CA GLU A 232 -0.56 -12.17 -12.04
C GLU A 232 -2.09 -12.04 -12.17
N GLU A 233 -2.71 -12.89 -12.98
CA GLU A 233 -4.14 -12.85 -13.27
C GLU A 233 -5.00 -13.01 -12.00
N SER A 234 -4.77 -14.09 -11.23
CA SER A 234 -5.55 -14.38 -10.02
C SER A 234 -5.28 -13.37 -8.93
N TYR A 235 -4.02 -13.00 -8.74
CA TYR A 235 -3.65 -12.05 -7.68
C TYR A 235 -4.22 -10.65 -7.97
N SER A 236 -4.10 -10.17 -9.21
CA SER A 236 -4.66 -8.89 -9.62
C SER A 236 -6.19 -8.86 -9.46
N ARG A 237 -6.86 -9.94 -9.83
CA ARG A 237 -8.32 -10.07 -9.70
C ARG A 237 -8.78 -9.95 -8.23
N VAL A 238 -8.14 -10.69 -7.33
CA VAL A 238 -8.54 -10.70 -5.91
C VAL A 238 -8.10 -9.42 -5.19
N ALA A 239 -6.92 -8.88 -5.51
CA ALA A 239 -6.43 -7.61 -4.98
C ALA A 239 -7.14 -6.38 -5.57
N GLY A 240 -7.85 -6.54 -6.69
CA GLY A 240 -8.61 -5.47 -7.35
C GLY A 240 -7.76 -4.41 -8.05
N VAL A 241 -6.47 -4.67 -8.23
CA VAL A 241 -5.52 -3.79 -8.96
C VAL A 241 -4.58 -4.65 -9.80
N PRO A 242 -4.15 -4.20 -11.00
CA PRO A 242 -3.11 -4.88 -11.75
C PRO A 242 -1.80 -4.93 -10.96
N LEU A 243 -1.28 -6.12 -10.69
CA LEU A 243 0.00 -6.30 -10.00
C LEU A 243 0.64 -7.65 -10.34
N HIS A 244 1.98 -7.66 -10.41
CA HIS A 244 2.75 -8.89 -10.48
C HIS A 244 3.10 -9.36 -9.05
N PRO A 245 2.84 -10.62 -8.65
CA PRO A 245 2.97 -11.09 -7.27
C PRO A 245 4.42 -11.34 -6.82
N ARG A 246 5.40 -10.68 -7.45
CA ARG A 246 6.82 -10.84 -7.14
C ARG A 246 7.12 -10.38 -5.71
N GLU A 247 6.67 -9.18 -5.38
CA GLU A 247 6.89 -8.57 -4.05
C GLU A 247 6.22 -9.40 -2.94
N ILE A 248 5.05 -9.98 -3.24
CA ILE A 248 4.34 -10.89 -2.33
C ILE A 248 5.15 -12.15 -2.08
N ARG A 249 5.74 -12.72 -3.14
CA ARG A 249 6.60 -13.90 -3.03
C ARG A 249 7.86 -13.59 -2.23
N GLU A 250 8.47 -12.42 -2.41
CA GLU A 250 9.62 -12.01 -1.61
C GLU A 250 9.26 -11.86 -0.13
N SER A 251 8.12 -11.23 0.19
CA SER A 251 7.63 -11.13 1.57
C SER A 251 7.30 -12.50 2.18
N LEU A 252 6.77 -13.43 1.37
CA LEU A 252 6.56 -14.82 1.78
C LEU A 252 7.89 -15.51 2.13
N ASP A 253 8.88 -15.42 1.25
CA ASP A 253 10.19 -16.05 1.44
C ASP A 253 10.91 -15.49 2.67
N LEU A 254 10.78 -14.18 2.93
CA LEU A 254 11.24 -13.53 4.17
C LEU A 254 10.63 -14.19 5.42
N LEU A 255 9.32 -14.41 5.44
CA LEU A 255 8.65 -15.01 6.60
C LEU A 255 8.98 -16.50 6.74
N LEU A 256 9.01 -17.26 5.64
CA LEU A 256 9.34 -18.69 5.66
C LEU A 256 10.75 -18.95 6.20
N SER A 257 11.70 -18.06 5.91
CA SER A 257 13.08 -18.14 6.40
C SER A 257 13.29 -17.47 7.77
N SER A 258 12.30 -16.73 8.27
CA SER A 258 12.40 -15.98 9.52
C SER A 258 12.21 -16.86 10.76
N ARG A 259 12.87 -16.44 11.85
CA ARG A 259 12.69 -17.02 13.18
C ARG A 259 11.47 -16.48 13.92
N ILE A 260 10.95 -15.31 13.54
CA ILE A 260 9.78 -14.70 14.19
C ILE A 260 8.55 -15.60 14.05
N ASP A 261 7.59 -15.48 14.97
CA ASP A 261 6.31 -16.17 14.79
C ASP A 261 5.46 -15.45 13.74
N TYR A 262 4.68 -16.20 12.96
CA TYR A 262 3.86 -15.63 11.91
C TYR A 262 2.68 -16.52 11.56
N GLU A 263 1.69 -15.94 10.87
CA GLU A 263 0.66 -16.69 10.16
C GLU A 263 0.47 -16.16 8.74
N LEU A 264 0.23 -17.08 7.83
CA LEU A 264 -0.30 -16.76 6.51
C LEU A 264 -1.82 -16.89 6.54
N ARG A 265 -2.52 -16.01 5.84
CA ARG A 265 -3.99 -15.99 5.86
C ARG A 265 -4.56 -15.85 4.46
N THR A 266 -5.67 -16.55 4.22
CA THR A 266 -6.44 -16.40 2.99
C THR A 266 -7.90 -16.19 3.35
N THR A 267 -8.45 -15.02 3.02
CA THR A 267 -9.90 -14.83 3.08
C THR A 267 -10.55 -15.57 1.93
N VAL A 268 -11.35 -16.60 2.25
CA VAL A 268 -12.00 -17.46 1.27
C VAL A 268 -13.29 -16.79 0.80
N VAL A 269 -13.18 -16.02 -0.29
CA VAL A 269 -14.29 -15.24 -0.86
C VAL A 269 -14.93 -15.99 -2.03
N PRO A 270 -16.23 -16.33 -1.95
CA PRO A 270 -16.97 -16.89 -3.07
C PRO A 270 -16.90 -15.98 -4.29
N THR A 271 -16.96 -16.56 -5.49
CA THR A 271 -16.80 -15.88 -6.80
C THR A 271 -15.40 -15.34 -7.12
N LEU A 272 -14.49 -15.27 -6.14
CA LEU A 272 -13.10 -14.82 -6.36
C LEU A 272 -12.07 -15.94 -6.23
N LEU A 273 -12.34 -16.89 -5.31
CA LEU A 273 -11.48 -18.05 -5.04
C LEU A 273 -12.31 -19.33 -5.04
N GLY A 274 -11.97 -20.25 -5.94
CA GLY A 274 -12.49 -21.62 -5.95
C GLY A 274 -11.63 -22.59 -5.13
N GLU A 275 -12.13 -23.81 -4.90
CA GLU A 275 -11.38 -24.86 -4.19
C GLU A 275 -10.00 -25.13 -4.80
N GLY A 276 -9.92 -25.21 -6.14
CA GLY A 276 -8.64 -25.45 -6.83
C GLY A 276 -7.60 -24.36 -6.56
N GLU A 277 -8.01 -23.09 -6.57
CA GLU A 277 -7.10 -21.97 -6.28
C GLU A 277 -6.65 -21.96 -4.81
N ILE A 278 -7.51 -22.37 -3.88
CA ILE A 278 -7.14 -22.47 -2.47
C ILE A 278 -6.12 -23.60 -2.25
N LEU A 279 -6.28 -24.73 -2.94
CA LEU A 279 -5.31 -25.83 -2.92
C LEU A 279 -3.99 -25.43 -3.58
N GLU A 280 -4.03 -24.66 -4.66
CA GLU A 280 -2.84 -24.10 -5.32
C GLU A 280 -2.07 -23.18 -4.37
N ILE A 281 -2.75 -22.21 -3.73
CA ILE A 281 -2.15 -21.37 -2.67
C ILE A 281 -1.46 -22.24 -1.62
N ALA A 282 -2.19 -23.23 -1.08
CA ALA A 282 -1.66 -24.09 -0.03
C ALA A 282 -0.39 -24.84 -0.45
N GLY A 283 -0.31 -25.24 -1.72
CA GLY A 283 0.90 -25.83 -2.31
C GLY A 283 2.06 -24.83 -2.39
N GLU A 284 1.80 -23.59 -2.81
CA GLU A 284 2.81 -22.54 -2.94
C GLU A 284 3.40 -22.09 -1.59
N ILE A 285 2.60 -22.09 -0.53
CA ILE A 285 3.03 -21.66 0.82
C ILE A 285 3.38 -22.82 1.75
N LYS A 286 3.47 -24.04 1.22
CA LYS A 286 3.74 -25.26 1.98
C LYS A 286 5.00 -25.12 2.83
N GLY A 287 4.94 -25.62 4.07
CA GLY A 287 6.02 -25.50 5.05
C GLY A 287 5.90 -24.29 5.97
N ALA A 288 4.93 -23.40 5.75
CA ALA A 288 4.65 -22.30 6.66
C ALA A 288 4.28 -22.79 8.08
N LYS A 289 4.67 -22.00 9.10
CA LYS A 289 4.38 -22.30 10.52
C LYS A 289 2.87 -22.43 10.77
N ARG A 290 2.10 -21.45 10.31
CA ARG A 290 0.64 -21.39 10.46
C ARG A 290 -0.03 -20.91 9.18
N TYR A 291 -1.10 -21.58 8.78
CA TYR A 291 -1.98 -21.13 7.70
C TYR A 291 -3.44 -21.06 8.15
N CYS A 292 -4.07 -19.91 7.98
CA CYS A 292 -5.45 -19.67 8.38
C CYS A 292 -6.35 -19.42 7.16
N LEU A 293 -7.33 -20.30 6.96
CA LEU A 293 -8.46 -20.06 6.06
C LEU A 293 -9.47 -19.18 6.79
N GLN A 294 -9.59 -17.93 6.36
CA GLN A 294 -10.51 -16.97 6.95
C GLN A 294 -11.85 -17.01 6.21
N GLN A 295 -12.93 -17.16 6.95
CA GLN A 295 -14.28 -17.09 6.42
C GLN A 295 -14.56 -15.66 5.92
N PHE A 296 -14.99 -15.54 4.65
CA PHE A 296 -15.51 -14.28 4.14
C PHE A 296 -16.68 -13.79 5.01
N ARG A 297 -16.63 -12.53 5.42
CA ARG A 297 -17.68 -11.88 6.21
C ARG A 297 -18.54 -11.04 5.29
N ARG A 298 -19.80 -11.45 5.10
CA ARG A 298 -20.80 -10.63 4.42
C ARG A 298 -21.24 -9.50 5.35
N THR A 299 -21.05 -8.25 4.93
CA THR A 299 -21.51 -7.06 5.66
C THR A 299 -22.21 -6.08 4.71
N PRO A 300 -22.93 -5.07 5.22
CA PRO A 300 -23.50 -4.02 4.38
C PRO A 300 -22.44 -3.15 3.69
N PHE A 301 -21.19 -3.15 4.19
CA PHE A 301 -20.13 -2.27 3.75
C PHE A 301 -19.04 -3.06 3.07
N HIS A 302 -18.88 -2.89 1.76
CA HIS A 302 -17.75 -3.42 1.02
C HIS A 302 -17.23 -2.36 0.03
N LEU A 303 -15.97 -2.49 -0.38
CA LEU A 303 -15.40 -1.60 -1.38
C LEU A 303 -16.17 -1.67 -2.71
N ASP A 304 -16.53 -2.88 -3.11
CA ASP A 304 -17.52 -3.15 -4.14
C ASP A 304 -18.82 -3.64 -3.48
N GLU A 305 -19.86 -2.82 -3.56
CA GLU A 305 -21.15 -3.07 -2.92
C GLU A 305 -21.80 -4.40 -3.31
N ARG A 306 -21.44 -4.97 -4.47
CA ARG A 306 -21.93 -6.29 -4.91
C ARG A 306 -21.60 -7.39 -3.90
N PHE A 307 -20.48 -7.27 -3.19
CA PHE A 307 -20.05 -8.25 -2.17
C PHE A 307 -20.93 -8.26 -0.92
N SER A 308 -21.73 -7.21 -0.68
CA SER A 308 -22.73 -7.22 0.40
C SER A 308 -23.82 -8.29 0.19
N ARG A 309 -24.00 -8.75 -1.06
CA ARG A 309 -25.01 -9.75 -1.45
C ARG A 309 -24.44 -11.15 -1.64
N VAL A 310 -23.11 -11.30 -1.63
CA VAL A 310 -22.46 -12.60 -1.83
C VAL A 310 -22.57 -13.40 -0.52
N PRO A 311 -23.27 -14.55 -0.51
CA PRO A 311 -23.28 -15.40 0.67
C PRO A 311 -21.89 -16.03 0.86
N PRO A 312 -21.38 -16.14 2.10
CA PRO A 312 -20.14 -16.86 2.35
C PRO A 312 -20.28 -18.35 2.00
N TYR A 313 -19.17 -19.03 1.68
CA TYR A 313 -19.18 -20.49 1.62
C TYR A 313 -19.63 -21.08 2.98
N PRO A 314 -20.35 -22.22 2.99
CA PRO A 314 -20.62 -22.95 4.24
C PRO A 314 -19.33 -23.25 4.99
N ARG A 315 -19.38 -23.29 6.33
CA ARG A 315 -18.18 -23.53 7.13
C ARG A 315 -17.54 -24.89 6.80
N GLU A 316 -18.37 -25.88 6.49
CA GLU A 316 -17.98 -27.24 6.09
C GLU A 316 -17.12 -27.23 4.82
N PHE A 317 -17.30 -26.25 3.93
CA PHE A 317 -16.44 -26.06 2.76
C PHE A 317 -15.00 -25.74 3.19
N LEU A 318 -14.83 -24.80 4.13
CA LEU A 318 -13.51 -24.40 4.62
C LEU A 318 -12.87 -25.52 5.44
N GLU A 319 -13.63 -26.19 6.30
CA GLU A 319 -13.12 -27.31 7.12
C GLU A 319 -12.68 -28.49 6.25
N ARG A 320 -13.44 -28.85 5.20
CA ARG A 320 -13.03 -29.87 4.23
C ARG A 320 -11.70 -29.51 3.56
N ILE A 321 -11.51 -28.25 3.17
CA ILE A 321 -10.25 -27.81 2.56
C ILE A 321 -9.12 -27.84 3.59
N ARG A 322 -9.36 -27.35 4.81
CA ARG A 322 -8.42 -27.41 5.93
C ARG A 322 -7.92 -28.83 6.16
N GLU A 323 -8.80 -29.82 6.15
CA GLU A 323 -8.43 -31.25 6.29
C GLU A 323 -7.52 -31.74 5.16
N LYS A 324 -7.77 -31.31 3.91
CA LYS A 324 -6.93 -31.70 2.77
C LYS A 324 -5.52 -31.13 2.84
N ILE A 325 -5.37 -29.93 3.41
CA ILE A 325 -4.10 -29.20 3.42
C ILE A 325 -3.41 -29.19 4.80
N SER A 326 -4.01 -29.78 5.84
CA SER A 326 -3.49 -29.67 7.21
C SER A 326 -2.08 -30.23 7.35
N GLY A 327 -1.71 -31.25 6.56
CA GLY A 327 -0.38 -31.84 6.56
C GLY A 327 0.71 -30.97 5.91
N TYR A 328 0.37 -29.79 5.38
CA TYR A 328 1.35 -28.89 4.73
C TYR A 328 1.97 -27.88 5.69
N PHE A 329 1.40 -27.72 6.89
CA PHE A 329 1.72 -26.63 7.81
C PHE A 329 1.94 -27.14 9.23
N GLY A 330 2.66 -26.39 10.06
CA GLY A 330 2.76 -26.68 11.49
C GLY A 330 1.38 -26.60 12.17
N GLU A 331 0.59 -25.62 11.80
CA GLU A 331 -0.79 -25.45 12.25
C GLU A 331 -1.67 -24.95 11.09
N CYS A 332 -2.85 -25.56 10.90
CA CYS A 332 -3.81 -25.14 9.88
C CYS A 332 -5.20 -24.93 10.51
N LEU A 333 -5.73 -23.72 10.37
CA LEU A 333 -6.91 -23.25 11.09
C LEU A 333 -7.98 -22.70 10.15
N VAL A 334 -9.24 -22.74 10.61
CA VAL A 334 -10.35 -21.98 10.04
C VAL A 334 -10.78 -20.92 11.05
N ARG A 335 -10.83 -19.64 10.62
CA ARG A 335 -11.21 -18.51 11.49
C ARG A 335 -12.41 -17.75 10.92
N GLY A 336 -13.32 -17.35 11.79
CA GLY A 336 -14.53 -16.61 11.44
C GLY A 336 -15.74 -17.50 11.17
N GLY A 337 -16.84 -16.88 10.74
CA GLY A 337 -18.15 -17.50 10.56
C GLY A 337 -19.00 -17.51 11.84
N ALA A 338 -20.33 -17.51 11.67
CA ALA A 338 -21.22 -17.82 12.79
C ALA A 338 -20.90 -19.25 13.26
N ARG A 339 -20.82 -19.47 14.58
CA ARG A 339 -21.00 -20.84 15.10
C ARG A 339 -22.35 -21.29 14.56
N SER A 340 -22.43 -22.47 13.97
CA SER A 340 -23.74 -23.05 13.71
C SER A 340 -24.50 -23.01 15.02
N GLU A 341 -25.65 -22.34 15.01
CA GLU A 341 -26.62 -22.45 16.09
C GLU A 341 -26.89 -23.95 16.23
N ARG A 342 -26.34 -24.54 17.30
CA ARG A 342 -26.60 -25.91 17.73
C ARG A 342 -27.13 -25.84 19.14
#